data_AF-M1WHT5-F1
#
_entry.id   AF-M1WHT5-F1
#
_cell.length_a   1.000
_cell.length_b   1.000
_cell.length_c   1.000
_cell.angle_alpha   90.00
_cell.angle_beta   90.00
_cell.angle_gamma   90.00
#
_symmetry.space_group_name_H-M   'P 1'
#
loop_
_entity.id
_entity.type
_entity.pdbx_description
1 polymer ?
#
loop_
_entity_poly.entity_id
_entity_poly.type
_entity_poly.pdbx_seq_one_letter_code
_entity_poly.pdbx_strand_id
1 'polypeptide(L)'
;MNPTPSQGRRIHKRSLSITPNSPSMRKKSKQTPASVPARCSSRSRPSLQDLPVELLESIFLYSMNLALPRSSPLLGVKLSGKATLSRVFMAAFHGIWNSSLSECEGAQGEPHPEWEERSERSERSEPDDKELEEQAYTQFALVSMPWANIDFILNVQQAWADKHARGRFFDHDEDRGDFWCPGWDISYTPGFHQHLLQHSRGEVTFDARACFEADYERALALPFSPDQFSEATLSGFPQLSFPVVPMNLITGPWDEEKKRRLFWLARANLDYVSDTFDLGPRAVEVKLACLDAVAISTENLDPLIANCLMSSDSWFFEDLPQDARHERLDKLVDRIDRGGEAVDMDILRFVVTQLDYEGWLGEYHFPWDDEL
;
A
#
# COMPACT_ATOMS: atom_id res chain seq x y z
N MET A 1 -21.57 -20.04 41.77
CA MET A 1 -21.07 -19.96 43.15
C MET A 1 -20.18 -21.16 43.42
N ASN A 2 -18.89 -20.88 43.61
CA ASN A 2 -17.94 -21.49 44.54
C ASN A 2 -17.67 -23.02 44.58
N PRO A 3 -16.43 -23.38 44.97
CA PRO A 3 -15.60 -24.32 44.22
C PRO A 3 -15.19 -25.49 45.11
N THR A 4 -14.35 -26.41 44.60
CA THR A 4 -13.55 -27.24 45.49
C THR A 4 -12.16 -27.51 44.90
N PRO A 5 -11.10 -27.51 45.75
CA PRO A 5 -9.72 -27.33 45.33
C PRO A 5 -8.84 -28.56 45.68
N SER A 6 -7.51 -28.33 45.66
CA SER A 6 -6.45 -29.08 46.37
C SER A 6 -5.95 -30.33 45.63
N GLN A 7 -4.68 -30.75 45.60
CA GLN A 7 -3.39 -30.48 46.28
C GLN A 7 -2.30 -30.81 45.22
N GLY A 8 -1.05 -30.34 45.19
CA GLY A 8 -0.10 -30.06 46.26
C GLY A 8 1.17 -30.91 46.05
N ARG A 9 2.25 -30.26 45.60
CA ARG A 9 3.65 -30.37 46.11
C ARG A 9 4.38 -31.74 46.02
N ARG A 10 5.56 -31.76 45.37
CA ARG A 10 6.85 -32.00 46.07
C ARG A 10 8.11 -31.77 45.23
N ILE A 11 8.98 -30.98 45.84
CA ILE A 11 10.38 -30.68 45.49
C ILE A 11 11.25 -31.73 46.19
N HIS A 12 12.20 -32.34 45.48
CA HIS A 12 13.28 -33.12 46.11
C HIS A 12 14.61 -32.35 46.04
N LYS A 13 14.99 -31.77 47.18
CA LYS A 13 16.38 -31.48 47.54
C LYS A 13 16.95 -32.72 48.24
N ARG A 14 18.16 -33.15 47.89
CA ARG A 14 18.93 -34.10 48.70
C ARG A 14 20.37 -33.58 48.81
N SER A 15 20.82 -33.45 50.06
CA SER A 15 22.13 -32.97 50.46
C SER A 15 22.74 -33.96 51.46
N LEU A 16 24.09 -33.95 51.52
CA LEU A 16 25.02 -34.47 52.57
C LEU A 16 25.23 -35.99 52.57
N SER A 17 26.44 -36.55 52.74
CA SER A 17 27.55 -36.31 53.71
C SER A 17 28.91 -36.83 53.15
N ILE A 18 30.06 -36.13 53.19
CA ILE A 18 31.09 -35.92 54.24
C ILE A 18 31.87 -37.19 54.75
N THR A 19 33.06 -37.44 54.13
CA THR A 19 34.44 -37.87 54.61
C THR A 19 34.69 -39.22 55.34
N PRO A 20 35.96 -39.71 55.57
CA PRO A 20 37.33 -39.23 55.19
C PRO A 20 38.40 -40.32 54.74
N ASN A 21 39.57 -39.82 54.29
CA ASN A 21 40.97 -40.36 54.38
C ASN A 21 41.46 -41.55 53.52
N SER A 22 42.42 -41.32 52.58
CA SER A 22 43.89 -41.50 52.77
C SER A 22 44.67 -41.36 51.43
N PRO A 23 46.01 -41.14 51.43
CA PRO A 23 46.73 -40.42 50.38
C PRO A 23 47.40 -41.32 49.32
N SER A 24 47.52 -40.82 48.09
CA SER A 24 48.41 -41.42 47.08
C SER A 24 49.12 -40.37 46.22
N MET A 25 50.40 -40.19 46.57
CA MET A 25 51.57 -40.07 45.69
C MET A 25 51.44 -39.39 44.32
N ARG A 26 52.18 -38.29 44.20
CA ARG A 26 53.10 -37.93 43.09
C ARG A 26 52.50 -37.81 41.67
N LYS A 27 52.54 -36.58 41.15
CA LYS A 27 53.47 -36.20 40.04
C LYS A 27 53.50 -34.68 39.87
N LYS A 28 54.69 -34.11 39.99
CA LYS A 28 55.00 -32.72 39.66
C LYS A 28 54.90 -32.56 38.13
N SER A 29 53.91 -31.81 37.65
CA SER A 29 53.91 -31.31 36.27
C SER A 29 54.41 -29.88 36.24
N LYS A 30 55.36 -29.68 35.32
CA LYS A 30 56.17 -28.50 35.04
C LYS A 30 55.32 -27.21 34.93
N GLN A 31 55.76 -26.15 35.61
CA GLN A 31 55.35 -24.78 35.35
C GLN A 31 55.65 -24.42 33.89
N THR A 32 54.62 -23.98 33.17
CA THR A 32 54.72 -23.29 31.87
C THR A 32 54.68 -21.78 32.15
N PRO A 33 55.55 -20.97 31.53
CA PRO A 33 55.69 -19.56 31.87
C PRO A 33 54.46 -18.75 31.42
N ALA A 34 54.02 -17.86 32.31
CA ALA A 34 53.26 -16.65 32.06
C ALA A 34 52.20 -16.72 30.94
N SER A 35 50.99 -17.17 31.28
CA SER A 35 49.81 -16.71 30.58
C SER A 35 49.70 -15.20 30.79
N VAL A 36 50.14 -14.43 29.80
CA VAL A 36 49.76 -13.02 29.66
C VAL A 36 48.23 -13.00 29.73
N PRO A 37 47.59 -12.36 30.73
CA PRO A 37 46.16 -12.18 30.66
C PRO A 37 45.94 -11.31 29.43
N ALA A 38 45.33 -11.88 28.41
CA ALA A 38 44.74 -11.12 27.32
C ALA A 38 43.63 -10.26 27.94
N ARG A 39 44.02 -9.15 28.58
CA ARG A 39 43.20 -7.95 28.74
C ARG A 39 43.12 -7.29 27.37
N CYS A 40 42.67 -8.04 26.37
CA CYS A 40 41.93 -7.44 25.29
C CYS A 40 40.62 -7.05 25.94
N SER A 41 40.58 -5.81 26.44
CA SER A 41 39.35 -5.11 26.72
C SER A 41 38.42 -5.44 25.57
N SER A 42 37.32 -6.10 25.88
CA SER A 42 36.11 -6.09 25.07
C SER A 42 35.71 -4.62 24.92
N ARG A 43 36.38 -3.90 24.02
CA ARG A 43 35.87 -2.63 23.50
C ARG A 43 34.63 -3.06 22.73
N SER A 44 33.50 -3.08 23.43
CA SER A 44 32.19 -3.18 22.82
C SER A 44 32.22 -2.19 21.67
N ARG A 45 32.17 -2.69 20.43
CA ARG A 45 32.04 -1.80 19.28
C ARG A 45 30.72 -1.07 19.50
N PRO A 46 30.67 0.27 19.38
CA PRO A 46 29.42 0.99 19.48
C PRO A 46 28.46 0.38 18.47
N SER A 47 27.37 -0.19 18.97
CA SER A 47 26.33 -0.76 18.12
C SER A 47 25.44 0.38 17.66
N LEU A 48 24.87 0.26 16.45
CA LEU A 48 23.86 1.20 15.97
C LEU A 48 22.71 1.35 17.00
N GLN A 49 22.40 0.26 17.71
CA GLN A 49 21.41 0.20 18.77
C GLN A 49 21.67 1.11 19.97
N ASP A 50 22.93 1.47 20.21
CA ASP A 50 23.36 2.30 21.35
C ASP A 50 23.20 3.80 21.06
N LEU A 51 22.86 4.19 19.82
CA LEU A 51 22.61 5.58 19.47
C LEU A 51 21.34 6.12 20.15
N PRO A 52 21.32 7.43 20.47
CA PRO A 52 20.10 8.18 20.78
C PRO A 52 19.03 7.99 19.71
N VAL A 53 17.76 8.03 20.12
CA VAL A 53 16.63 7.78 19.22
C VAL A 53 16.60 8.80 18.08
N GLU A 54 16.93 10.05 18.35
CA GLU A 54 16.92 11.16 17.39
C GLU A 54 17.91 10.92 16.24
N LEU A 55 19.08 10.33 16.54
CA LEU A 55 20.06 9.97 15.52
C LEU A 55 19.60 8.76 14.72
N LEU A 56 18.95 7.78 15.36
CA LEU A 56 18.37 6.64 14.66
C LEU A 56 17.25 7.08 13.71
N GLU A 57 16.38 7.97 14.16
CA GLU A 57 15.30 8.54 13.34
C GLU A 57 15.86 9.34 12.16
N SER A 58 16.92 10.12 12.38
CA SER A 58 17.59 10.86 11.30
C SER A 58 18.20 9.90 10.28
N ILE A 59 18.93 8.87 10.72
CA ILE A 59 19.48 7.84 9.83
C ILE A 59 18.36 7.15 9.05
N PHE A 60 17.24 6.83 9.72
CA PHE A 60 16.11 6.20 9.07
C PHE A 60 15.46 7.11 8.01
N LEU A 61 15.23 8.38 8.34
CA LEU A 61 14.63 9.36 7.44
C LEU A 61 15.52 9.66 6.22
N TYR A 62 16.85 9.73 6.40
CA TYR A 62 17.77 9.94 5.29
C TYR A 62 17.93 8.70 4.41
N SER A 63 17.95 7.51 5.01
CA SER A 63 18.16 6.27 4.24
C SER A 63 16.88 5.74 3.59
N MET A 64 15.70 6.09 4.10
CA MET A 64 14.40 5.52 3.73
C MET A 64 14.35 3.99 3.70
N ASN A 65 15.32 3.34 4.35
CA ASN A 65 15.49 1.90 4.23
C ASN A 65 14.62 1.16 5.25
N LEU A 66 13.50 0.59 4.80
CA LEU A 66 12.57 -0.16 5.63
C LEU A 66 13.18 -1.45 6.25
N ALA A 67 14.34 -1.91 5.76
CA ALA A 67 15.08 -3.00 6.38
C ALA A 67 15.75 -2.58 7.70
N LEU A 68 16.00 -1.29 7.92
CA LEU A 68 16.64 -0.78 9.14
C LEU A 68 15.83 -1.11 10.41
N PRO A 69 14.54 -0.72 10.54
CA PRO A 69 13.73 -1.12 11.70
C PRO A 69 13.52 -2.64 11.80
N ARG A 70 13.60 -3.37 10.68
CA ARG A 70 13.46 -4.83 10.63
C ARG A 70 14.72 -5.59 11.05
N SER A 71 15.89 -4.95 10.96
CA SER A 71 17.18 -5.59 11.24
C SER A 71 17.38 -5.96 12.71
N SER A 72 16.64 -5.33 13.62
CA SER A 72 16.71 -5.61 15.06
C SER A 72 15.39 -5.21 15.74
N PRO A 73 14.81 -6.07 16.60
CA PRO A 73 13.61 -5.71 17.37
C PRO A 73 13.76 -4.42 18.18
N LEU A 74 14.95 -4.16 18.71
CA LEU A 74 15.21 -2.94 19.48
C LEU A 74 15.17 -1.68 18.60
N LEU A 75 15.74 -1.76 17.38
CA LEU A 75 15.65 -0.67 16.41
C LEU A 75 14.22 -0.48 15.93
N GLY A 76 13.51 -1.59 15.67
CA GLY A 76 12.08 -1.56 15.36
C GLY A 76 11.28 -0.81 16.40
N VAL A 77 11.42 -1.13 17.68
CA VAL A 77 10.72 -0.43 18.78
C VAL A 77 11.07 1.05 18.82
N LYS A 78 12.35 1.41 18.68
CA LYS A 78 12.79 2.82 18.69
C LYS A 78 12.26 3.62 17.49
N LEU A 79 12.12 3.00 16.33
CA LEU A 79 11.75 3.65 15.06
C LEU A 79 10.24 3.54 14.72
N SER A 80 9.47 2.77 15.50
CA SER A 80 8.02 2.60 15.29
C SER A 80 7.18 3.72 15.91
N GLY A 81 7.81 4.82 16.34
CA GLY A 81 7.10 5.99 16.86
C GLY A 81 6.19 6.59 15.79
N LYS A 82 4.95 6.95 16.15
CA LYS A 82 3.98 7.53 15.19
C LYS A 82 4.56 8.76 14.49
N ALA A 83 5.27 9.62 15.20
CA ALA A 83 5.93 10.81 14.63
C ALA A 83 7.01 10.43 13.60
N THR A 84 7.84 9.43 13.92
CA THR A 84 8.88 8.90 13.02
C THR A 84 8.26 8.35 11.74
N LEU A 85 7.25 7.47 11.87
CA LEU A 85 6.55 6.87 10.74
C LEU A 85 5.84 7.93 9.89
N SER A 86 5.22 8.93 10.52
CA SER A 86 4.57 10.05 9.83
C SER A 86 5.57 10.85 9.01
N ARG A 87 6.77 11.14 9.56
CA ARG A 87 7.83 11.86 8.84
C ARG A 87 8.37 11.07 7.66
N VAL A 88 8.59 9.77 7.83
CA VAL A 88 9.06 8.88 6.76
C VAL A 88 8.03 8.80 5.64
N PHE A 89 6.76 8.58 5.98
CA PHE A 89 5.67 8.53 5.00
C PHE A 89 5.52 9.89 4.29
N MET A 90 5.46 10.98 5.05
CA MET A 90 5.38 12.34 4.49
C MET A 90 6.52 12.65 3.53
N ALA A 91 7.75 12.26 3.86
CA ALA A 91 8.91 12.52 3.02
C ALA A 91 8.95 11.61 1.78
N ALA A 92 8.43 10.37 1.85
CA ALA A 92 8.31 9.50 0.69
C ALA A 92 7.26 10.00 -0.33
N PHE A 93 6.17 10.59 0.15
CA PHE A 93 5.09 11.10 -0.69
C PHE A 93 5.17 12.61 -0.97
N HIS A 94 6.16 13.32 -0.43
CA HIS A 94 6.24 14.78 -0.52
C HIS A 94 6.26 15.28 -1.96
N GLY A 95 7.09 14.69 -2.83
CA GLY A 95 7.22 15.12 -4.23
C GLY A 95 5.90 14.99 -4.98
N ILE A 96 5.27 13.82 -4.84
CA ILE A 96 3.95 13.51 -5.37
C ILE A 96 2.91 14.51 -4.86
N TRP A 97 2.73 14.63 -3.54
CA TRP A 97 1.72 15.56 -3.01
C TRP A 97 2.00 17.02 -3.37
N ASN A 98 3.27 17.41 -3.51
CA ASN A 98 3.61 18.76 -3.91
C ASN A 98 3.25 19.02 -5.37
N SER A 99 3.51 18.09 -6.30
CA SER A 99 3.17 18.29 -7.71
C SER A 99 1.66 18.39 -7.92
N SER A 100 0.90 17.43 -7.37
CA SER A 100 -0.57 17.40 -7.50
C SER A 100 -1.25 18.66 -6.99
N LEU A 101 -0.76 19.17 -5.85
CA LEU A 101 -1.40 20.29 -5.16
C LEU A 101 -0.79 21.63 -5.56
N SER A 102 0.11 21.67 -6.55
CA SER A 102 0.72 22.92 -7.06
C SER A 102 0.16 23.37 -8.40
N GLU A 103 -0.55 22.52 -9.15
CA GLU A 103 -0.97 22.82 -10.54
C GLU A 103 -2.09 23.88 -10.66
N CYS A 104 -2.60 24.42 -9.55
CA CYS A 104 -3.48 25.59 -9.59
C CYS A 104 -2.67 26.87 -9.86
N GLU A 105 -2.67 27.34 -11.11
CA GLU A 105 -2.10 28.62 -11.56
C GLU A 105 -2.55 29.78 -10.64
N GLY A 106 -1.70 30.19 -9.70
CA GLY A 106 -1.95 31.36 -8.85
C GLY A 106 -1.32 31.33 -7.46
N ALA A 107 -0.90 30.17 -6.95
CA ALA A 107 -0.31 30.06 -5.62
C ALA A 107 1.20 30.39 -5.62
N GLN A 108 1.55 31.68 -5.54
CA GLN A 108 2.91 32.12 -5.20
C GLN A 108 3.21 31.85 -3.70
N GLY A 109 3.46 30.60 -3.33
CA GLY A 109 4.01 30.26 -2.02
C GLY A 109 5.53 30.40 -2.03
N GLU A 110 6.12 31.05 -1.02
CA GLU A 110 7.57 31.07 -0.87
C GLU A 110 8.10 29.66 -0.52
N PRO A 111 9.18 29.20 -1.19
CA PRO A 111 9.78 27.89 -0.92
C PRO A 111 10.37 27.83 0.50
N HIS A 112 10.31 26.64 1.12
CA HIS A 112 10.80 26.42 2.49
C HIS A 112 12.30 26.03 2.48
N PRO A 113 13.18 26.73 3.22
CA PRO A 113 14.64 26.59 3.10
C PRO A 113 15.23 25.21 3.43
N GLU A 114 14.64 24.47 4.38
CA GLU A 114 15.20 23.16 4.81
C GLU A 114 15.08 22.03 3.75
N TRP A 115 14.25 22.20 2.72
CA TRP A 115 14.02 21.15 1.71
C TRP A 115 14.51 21.54 0.32
N GLU A 116 14.87 22.83 0.12
CA GLU A 116 15.65 23.30 -1.02
C GLU A 116 16.97 22.52 -1.14
N GLU A 117 17.62 22.13 -0.05
CA GLU A 117 18.90 21.40 -0.13
C GLU A 117 18.78 20.02 -0.83
N ARG A 118 17.57 19.42 -0.87
CA ARG A 118 17.28 18.21 -1.64
C ARG A 118 16.72 18.53 -3.04
N SER A 119 15.93 19.60 -3.16
CA SER A 119 15.31 20.05 -4.42
C SER A 119 16.28 20.75 -5.38
N GLU A 120 17.19 21.59 -4.88
CA GLU A 120 18.25 22.28 -5.64
C GLU A 120 19.26 21.30 -6.24
N ARG A 121 19.36 20.08 -5.70
CA ARG A 121 20.14 19.00 -6.32
C ARG A 121 19.42 18.39 -7.53
N SER A 122 18.09 18.50 -7.59
CA SER A 122 17.21 17.97 -8.63
C SER A 122 17.00 18.94 -9.80
N GLU A 123 17.14 20.26 -9.60
CA GLU A 123 16.88 21.26 -10.66
C GLU A 123 17.90 21.27 -11.82
N ARG A 124 18.87 20.33 -11.87
CA ARG A 124 19.83 20.24 -12.98
C ARG A 124 19.72 19.01 -13.86
N SER A 125 18.85 18.05 -13.55
CA SER A 125 18.61 16.89 -14.40
C SER A 125 17.25 16.31 -14.04
N GLU A 126 16.41 16.04 -15.04
CA GLU A 126 15.27 15.12 -14.88
C GLU A 126 15.77 13.91 -14.06
N PRO A 127 15.03 13.47 -13.03
CA PRO A 127 15.44 12.34 -12.22
C PRO A 127 15.69 11.13 -13.14
N ASP A 128 16.81 10.44 -12.94
CA ASP A 128 17.11 9.21 -13.67
C ASP A 128 15.97 8.21 -13.43
N ASP A 129 15.61 7.40 -14.43
CA ASP A 129 14.49 6.44 -14.34
C ASP A 129 14.60 5.55 -13.08
N LYS A 130 15.84 5.25 -12.69
CA LYS A 130 16.17 4.49 -11.47
C LYS A 130 15.80 5.19 -10.17
N GLU A 131 15.96 6.51 -10.10
CA GLU A 131 15.58 7.27 -8.89
C GLU A 131 14.07 7.27 -8.71
N LEU A 132 13.31 7.43 -9.81
CA LEU A 132 11.85 7.31 -9.79
C LEU A 132 11.41 5.90 -9.36
N GLU A 133 12.06 4.86 -9.89
CA GLU A 133 11.80 3.47 -9.51
C GLU A 133 12.06 3.21 -8.00
N GLU A 134 13.19 3.70 -7.46
CA GLU A 134 13.51 3.55 -6.03
C GLU A 134 12.52 4.30 -5.12
N GLN A 135 12.08 5.49 -5.54
CA GLN A 135 11.09 6.28 -4.80
C GLN A 135 9.74 5.56 -4.75
N ALA A 136 9.27 5.07 -5.88
CA ALA A 136 8.02 4.33 -5.97
C ALA A 136 8.07 2.98 -5.23
N TYR A 137 9.17 2.22 -5.34
CA TYR A 137 9.41 1.03 -4.52
C TYR A 137 9.19 1.35 -3.04
N THR A 138 9.76 2.46 -2.58
CA THR A 138 9.65 2.91 -1.19
C THR A 138 8.21 3.27 -0.82
N GLN A 139 7.50 4.02 -1.67
CA GLN A 139 6.11 4.44 -1.44
C GLN A 139 5.17 3.24 -1.32
N PHE A 140 5.25 2.29 -2.26
CA PHE A 140 4.42 1.09 -2.22
C PHE A 140 4.78 0.16 -1.06
N ALA A 141 6.07 0.03 -0.74
CA ALA A 141 6.50 -0.74 0.41
C ALA A 141 5.99 -0.13 1.73
N LEU A 142 5.91 1.20 1.82
CA LEU A 142 5.30 1.93 2.95
C LEU A 142 3.79 1.68 3.02
N VAL A 143 3.07 1.82 1.89
CA VAL A 143 1.62 1.55 1.84
C VAL A 143 1.32 0.10 2.18
N SER A 144 2.22 -0.84 1.88
CA SER A 144 2.06 -2.26 2.23
C SER A 144 2.24 -2.56 3.73
N MET A 145 2.74 -1.60 4.52
CA MET A 145 3.03 -1.85 5.93
C MET A 145 1.74 -2.06 6.75
N PRO A 146 1.73 -2.98 7.74
CA PRO A 146 0.54 -3.23 8.56
C PRO A 146 0.06 -2.03 9.39
N TRP A 147 0.94 -1.05 9.62
CA TRP A 147 0.60 0.18 10.35
C TRP A 147 0.08 1.30 9.45
N ALA A 148 0.24 1.18 8.12
CA ALA A 148 -0.16 2.18 7.14
C ALA A 148 -1.63 1.98 6.75
N ASN A 149 -2.53 2.08 7.74
CA ASN A 149 -3.97 2.04 7.49
C ASN A 149 -4.47 3.37 6.90
N ILE A 150 -5.69 3.37 6.36
CA ILE A 150 -6.24 4.56 5.70
C ILE A 150 -6.27 5.79 6.63
N ASP A 151 -6.60 5.61 7.91
CA ASP A 151 -6.59 6.71 8.88
C ASP A 151 -5.19 7.30 9.07
N PHE A 152 -4.16 6.46 9.13
CA PHE A 152 -2.78 6.92 9.20
C PHE A 152 -2.42 7.73 7.96
N ILE A 153 -2.71 7.20 6.77
CA ILE A 153 -2.38 7.84 5.50
C ILE A 153 -3.02 9.23 5.41
N LEU A 154 -4.33 9.34 5.65
CA LEU A 154 -5.07 10.60 5.58
C LEU A 154 -4.60 11.61 6.64
N ASN A 155 -4.27 11.15 7.86
CA ASN A 155 -3.73 12.03 8.90
C ASN A 155 -2.35 12.59 8.51
N VAL A 156 -1.49 11.78 7.91
CA VAL A 156 -0.16 12.23 7.44
C VAL A 156 -0.30 13.19 6.28
N GLN A 157 -1.22 12.90 5.36
CA GLN A 157 -1.53 13.77 4.24
C GLN A 157 -2.06 15.13 4.70
N GLN A 158 -2.99 15.16 5.67
CA GLN A 158 -3.45 16.41 6.27
C GLN A 158 -2.30 17.17 6.93
N ALA A 159 -1.46 16.50 7.71
CA ALA A 159 -0.33 17.14 8.37
C ALA A 159 0.70 17.70 7.36
N TRP A 160 0.85 17.05 6.20
CA TRP A 160 1.66 17.56 5.10
C TRP A 160 0.99 18.81 4.50
N ALA A 161 -0.31 18.76 4.22
CA ALA A 161 -1.04 19.87 3.60
C ALA A 161 -1.06 21.11 4.52
N ASP A 162 -1.30 20.90 5.81
CA ASP A 162 -1.21 21.93 6.85
C ASP A 162 0.18 22.57 6.92
N LYS A 163 1.23 21.89 6.47
CA LYS A 163 2.60 22.42 6.49
C LYS A 163 3.02 23.03 5.16
N HIS A 164 2.63 22.42 4.05
CA HIS A 164 3.19 22.69 2.72
C HIS A 164 2.18 23.27 1.72
N ALA A 165 0.87 23.07 1.95
CA ALA A 165 -0.20 23.47 1.05
C ALA A 165 -1.19 24.47 1.66
N ARG A 166 -0.79 25.19 2.73
CA ARG A 166 -1.65 26.24 3.30
C ARG A 166 -1.99 27.30 2.25
N GLY A 167 -3.29 27.54 2.08
CA GLY A 167 -3.79 28.53 1.13
C GLY A 167 -3.80 28.05 -0.33
N ARG A 168 -3.42 26.79 -0.59
CA ARG A 168 -3.67 26.16 -1.90
C ARG A 168 -5.12 25.66 -1.93
N PHE A 169 -5.73 25.72 -3.11
CA PHE A 169 -7.04 25.14 -3.35
C PHE A 169 -6.86 23.68 -3.76
N PHE A 170 -7.78 22.83 -3.32
CA PHE A 170 -7.87 21.46 -3.77
C PHE A 170 -8.96 21.42 -4.83
N ASP A 171 -8.56 21.17 -6.07
CA ASP A 171 -9.50 20.96 -7.15
C ASP A 171 -9.86 19.48 -7.20
N HIS A 172 -11.15 19.20 -7.31
CA HIS A 172 -11.64 17.88 -7.66
C HIS A 172 -11.88 17.97 -9.17
N ASP A 173 -11.30 17.07 -9.97
CA ASP A 173 -11.27 17.12 -11.45
C ASP A 173 -12.66 16.91 -12.10
N GLU A 174 -13.65 17.69 -11.69
CA GLU A 174 -14.96 17.83 -12.34
C GLU A 174 -14.97 18.99 -13.34
N ASP A 175 -14.00 19.90 -13.28
CA ASP A 175 -13.91 21.05 -14.20
C ASP A 175 -13.52 20.64 -15.64
N ARG A 176 -13.15 19.36 -15.88
CA ARG A 176 -13.22 18.74 -17.22
C ARG A 176 -14.66 18.32 -17.55
N GLY A 177 -15.58 19.27 -17.44
CA GLY A 177 -17.04 19.13 -17.57
C GLY A 177 -17.61 18.68 -18.92
N ASP A 178 -16.87 17.90 -19.71
CA ASP A 178 -17.27 17.45 -21.05
C ASP A 178 -17.64 15.96 -21.14
N PHE A 179 -17.35 15.13 -20.12
CA PHE A 179 -17.76 13.71 -20.10
C PHE A 179 -19.04 13.46 -19.28
N TRP A 180 -20.04 14.31 -19.46
CA TRP A 180 -21.41 13.96 -19.08
C TRP A 180 -21.91 12.82 -19.98
N CYS A 181 -21.76 11.57 -19.53
CA CYS A 181 -22.41 10.42 -20.15
C CYS A 181 -23.93 10.49 -19.87
N PRO A 182 -24.79 10.70 -20.90
CA PRO A 182 -26.23 10.75 -20.71
C PRO A 182 -26.74 9.40 -20.18
N GLY A 183 -27.43 9.41 -19.04
CA GLY A 183 -28.01 8.21 -18.41
C GLY A 183 -27.40 7.86 -17.06
N TRP A 184 -26.25 8.45 -16.72
CA TRP A 184 -25.61 8.30 -15.43
C TRP A 184 -25.96 9.54 -14.61
N ASP A 185 -26.96 9.41 -13.75
CA ASP A 185 -27.32 10.47 -12.82
C ASP A 185 -26.29 10.47 -11.68
N ILE A 186 -25.06 10.90 -11.96
CA ILE A 186 -23.96 10.97 -10.97
C ILE A 186 -24.28 12.03 -9.87
N SER A 187 -25.43 12.70 -9.95
CA SER A 187 -25.98 13.58 -8.92
C SER A 187 -26.41 12.86 -7.62
N TYR A 188 -26.35 11.52 -7.58
CA TYR A 188 -26.89 10.73 -6.47
C TYR A 188 -26.06 10.66 -5.18
N THR A 189 -24.90 11.31 -5.08
CA THR A 189 -24.24 11.52 -3.78
C THR A 189 -24.33 12.97 -3.32
N PRO A 190 -25.44 13.38 -2.67
CA PRO A 190 -25.61 14.73 -2.13
C PRO A 190 -24.43 15.20 -1.28
N GLY A 191 -23.79 14.29 -0.54
CA GLY A 191 -22.62 14.56 0.29
C GLY A 191 -21.41 15.02 -0.52
N PHE A 192 -21.10 14.32 -1.61
CA PHE A 192 -19.99 14.66 -2.51
C PHE A 192 -20.24 16.00 -3.21
N HIS A 193 -21.41 16.20 -3.81
CA HIS A 193 -21.73 17.46 -4.49
C HIS A 193 -21.72 18.65 -3.53
N GLN A 194 -22.23 18.48 -2.31
CA GLN A 194 -22.16 19.50 -1.28
C GLN A 194 -20.71 19.81 -0.89
N HIS A 195 -19.87 18.79 -0.72
CA HIS A 195 -18.44 18.96 -0.41
C HIS A 195 -17.70 19.73 -1.51
N LEU A 196 -17.94 19.38 -2.78
CA LEU A 196 -17.40 20.10 -3.94
C LEU A 196 -17.81 21.57 -3.99
N LEU A 197 -19.11 21.85 -3.78
CA LEU A 197 -19.62 23.22 -3.76
C LEU A 197 -18.97 24.05 -2.64
N GLN A 198 -18.68 23.44 -1.49
CA GLN A 198 -17.99 24.12 -0.40
C GLN A 198 -16.53 24.43 -0.77
N HIS A 199 -15.84 23.51 -1.45
CA HIS A 199 -14.46 23.72 -1.92
C HIS A 199 -14.38 24.80 -3.00
N SER A 200 -15.22 24.74 -4.03
CA SER A 200 -15.24 25.72 -5.14
C SER A 200 -15.60 27.13 -4.68
N ARG A 201 -16.39 27.27 -3.61
CA ARG A 201 -16.70 28.56 -2.98
C ARG A 201 -15.64 29.04 -1.99
N GLY A 202 -14.62 28.23 -1.70
CA GLY A 202 -13.62 28.51 -0.67
C GLY A 202 -14.22 28.55 0.75
N GLU A 203 -15.37 27.90 0.97
CA GLU A 203 -16.03 27.82 2.28
C GLU A 203 -15.29 26.87 3.24
N VAL A 204 -14.53 25.91 2.69
CA VAL A 204 -13.74 24.94 3.43
C VAL A 204 -12.29 24.91 2.95
N THR A 205 -11.35 24.70 3.87
CA THR A 205 -9.96 24.40 3.55
C THR A 205 -9.81 22.93 3.21
N PHE A 206 -8.71 22.54 2.56
CA PHE A 206 -8.38 21.14 2.33
C PHE A 206 -8.44 20.31 3.62
N ASP A 207 -9.31 19.30 3.60
CA ASP A 207 -9.43 18.26 4.62
C ASP A 207 -9.28 16.91 3.91
N ALA A 208 -8.12 16.29 4.05
CA ALA A 208 -7.77 15.04 3.39
C ALA A 208 -8.80 13.94 3.67
N ARG A 209 -9.38 13.91 4.88
CA ARG A 209 -10.39 12.92 5.23
C ARG A 209 -11.71 13.25 4.57
N ALA A 210 -12.20 14.49 4.68
CA ALA A 210 -13.47 14.86 4.08
C ALA A 210 -13.45 14.66 2.55
N CYS A 211 -12.38 15.05 1.88
CA CYS A 211 -12.16 14.76 0.46
C CYS A 211 -12.21 13.25 0.22
N PHE A 212 -11.44 12.47 0.98
CA PHE A 212 -11.41 11.02 0.80
C PHE A 212 -12.78 10.35 0.95
N GLU A 213 -13.53 10.68 2.00
CA GLU A 213 -14.86 10.10 2.22
C GLU A 213 -15.83 10.47 1.10
N ALA A 214 -15.82 11.72 0.65
CA ALA A 214 -16.68 12.19 -0.42
C ALA A 214 -16.42 11.41 -1.73
N ASP A 215 -15.15 11.25 -2.10
CA ASP A 215 -14.76 10.48 -3.28
C ASP A 215 -15.08 8.99 -3.13
N TYR A 216 -14.87 8.44 -1.94
CA TYR A 216 -15.13 7.03 -1.66
C TYR A 216 -16.62 6.70 -1.71
N GLU A 217 -17.47 7.56 -1.14
CA GLU A 217 -18.92 7.44 -1.24
C GLU A 217 -19.41 7.52 -2.68
N ARG A 218 -18.85 8.44 -3.48
CA ARG A 218 -19.11 8.50 -4.93
C ARG A 218 -18.70 7.20 -5.62
N ALA A 219 -17.49 6.72 -5.36
CA ALA A 219 -16.94 5.51 -5.97
C ALA A 219 -17.75 4.25 -5.63
N LEU A 220 -18.31 4.16 -4.43
CA LEU A 220 -19.22 3.08 -4.03
C LEU A 220 -20.57 3.12 -4.77
N ALA A 221 -21.00 4.30 -5.21
CA ALA A 221 -22.25 4.48 -5.95
C ALA A 221 -22.09 4.28 -7.46
N LEU A 222 -20.85 4.28 -7.97
CA LEU A 222 -20.58 4.05 -9.38
C LEU A 222 -20.85 2.59 -9.74
N PRO A 223 -21.60 2.32 -10.83
CA PRO A 223 -21.69 0.97 -11.35
C PRO A 223 -20.33 0.53 -11.91
N PHE A 224 -20.24 -0.76 -12.28
CA PHE A 224 -19.04 -1.28 -12.92
C PHE A 224 -18.83 -0.63 -14.30
N SER A 225 -17.73 0.08 -14.46
CA SER A 225 -17.27 0.70 -15.70
C SER A 225 -15.82 1.13 -15.51
N PRO A 226 -14.87 0.19 -15.64
CA PRO A 226 -13.51 0.38 -15.16
C PRO A 226 -12.77 1.51 -15.90
N ASP A 227 -13.02 1.69 -17.20
CA ASP A 227 -12.38 2.73 -18.00
C ASP A 227 -12.81 4.13 -17.53
N GLN A 228 -14.12 4.32 -17.33
CA GLN A 228 -14.67 5.58 -16.83
C GLN A 228 -14.38 5.79 -15.34
N PHE A 229 -14.20 4.71 -14.57
CA PHE A 229 -13.82 4.80 -13.17
C PHE A 229 -12.42 5.37 -13.01
N SER A 230 -11.50 4.93 -13.88
CA SER A 230 -10.14 5.49 -13.94
C SER A 230 -10.23 7.00 -14.14
N GLU A 231 -10.99 7.46 -15.14
CA GLU A 231 -11.19 8.89 -15.44
C GLU A 231 -11.90 9.67 -14.31
N ALA A 232 -12.97 9.12 -13.73
CA ALA A 232 -13.78 9.80 -12.72
C ALA A 232 -13.12 9.89 -11.34
N THR A 233 -12.10 9.05 -11.08
CA THR A 233 -11.35 9.04 -9.81
C THR A 233 -10.04 9.81 -9.87
N LEU A 234 -9.72 10.45 -11.00
CA LEU A 234 -8.59 11.36 -11.19
C LEU A 234 -8.77 12.67 -10.40
N SER A 235 -9.02 12.62 -9.10
CA SER A 235 -9.06 13.83 -8.27
C SER A 235 -7.64 14.36 -8.04
N GLY A 236 -7.01 14.99 -9.04
CA GLY A 236 -5.76 15.74 -8.89
C GLY A 236 -4.62 15.03 -8.14
N PHE A 237 -4.58 13.70 -8.02
CA PHE A 237 -3.45 12.99 -7.40
C PHE A 237 -2.46 12.58 -8.49
N PRO A 238 -1.15 12.66 -8.23
CA PRO A 238 -0.18 12.33 -9.25
C PRO A 238 -0.16 10.83 -9.43
N GLN A 239 0.15 10.45 -10.66
CA GLN A 239 0.51 9.12 -11.08
C GLN A 239 1.58 8.55 -10.13
N LEU A 240 1.25 7.45 -9.45
CA LEU A 240 2.26 6.63 -8.80
C LEU A 240 3.17 6.05 -9.88
N SER A 241 4.47 6.29 -9.79
CA SER A 241 5.44 5.67 -10.69
C SER A 241 5.65 4.19 -10.32
N PHE A 242 6.08 3.37 -11.29
CA PHE A 242 6.45 1.94 -11.23
C PHE A 242 7.30 1.49 -10.01
N PRO A 243 7.35 0.20 -9.56
CA PRO A 243 6.52 -0.95 -9.97
C PRO A 243 6.10 -1.92 -8.82
N VAL A 244 6.31 -1.61 -7.52
CA VAL A 244 6.05 -2.61 -6.47
C VAL A 244 4.59 -2.67 -6.12
N VAL A 245 3.92 -3.78 -6.43
CA VAL A 245 2.51 -3.90 -6.08
C VAL A 245 2.32 -4.29 -4.61
N PRO A 246 1.43 -3.61 -3.86
CA PRO A 246 1.06 -4.03 -2.52
C PRO A 246 0.22 -5.29 -2.63
N MET A 247 0.89 -6.43 -2.68
CA MET A 247 0.33 -7.77 -2.91
C MET A 247 -0.93 -8.06 -2.09
N ASN A 248 -0.91 -7.70 -0.81
CA ASN A 248 -2.01 -7.92 0.11
C ASN A 248 -3.25 -7.03 -0.15
N LEU A 249 -3.10 -5.97 -0.95
CA LEU A 249 -4.17 -5.08 -1.38
C LEU A 249 -4.74 -5.48 -2.75
N ILE A 250 -3.99 -6.20 -3.58
CA ILE A 250 -4.47 -6.62 -4.91
C ILE A 250 -4.97 -8.07 -4.98
N THR A 251 -4.53 -9.00 -4.12
CA THR A 251 -4.94 -10.41 -4.24
C THR A 251 -6.11 -10.81 -3.34
N GLY A 252 -6.71 -9.86 -2.62
CA GLY A 252 -7.79 -10.14 -1.65
C GLY A 252 -7.41 -11.11 -0.52
N PRO A 253 -8.38 -11.54 0.31
CA PRO A 253 -9.72 -10.96 0.44
C PRO A 253 -9.66 -9.52 0.96
N TRP A 254 -10.64 -8.70 0.56
CA TRP A 254 -10.75 -7.29 0.96
C TRP A 254 -11.76 -7.13 2.09
N ASP A 255 -11.28 -6.71 3.25
CA ASP A 255 -12.13 -6.06 4.23
C ASP A 255 -12.26 -4.57 3.89
N GLU A 256 -13.09 -3.85 4.64
CA GLU A 256 -13.31 -2.41 4.42
C GLU A 256 -12.02 -1.58 4.51
N GLU A 257 -11.04 -1.99 5.33
CA GLU A 257 -9.77 -1.28 5.44
C GLU A 257 -8.94 -1.42 4.17
N LYS A 258 -8.81 -2.65 3.65
CA LYS A 258 -8.08 -2.92 2.41
C LYS A 258 -8.78 -2.32 1.21
N LYS A 259 -10.12 -2.36 1.16
CA LYS A 259 -10.93 -1.75 0.11
C LYS A 259 -10.66 -0.25 0.01
N ARG A 260 -10.67 0.46 1.15
CA ARG A 260 -10.39 1.90 1.21
C ARG A 260 -8.95 2.23 0.83
N ARG A 261 -7.98 1.38 1.19
CA ARG A 261 -6.58 1.54 0.77
C ARG A 261 -6.37 1.24 -0.70
N LEU A 262 -7.05 0.23 -1.24
CA LEU A 262 -7.02 -0.05 -2.67
C LEU A 262 -7.60 1.12 -3.45
N PHE A 263 -8.74 1.66 -3.01
CA PHE A 263 -9.31 2.87 -3.62
C PHE A 263 -8.38 4.08 -3.53
N TRP A 264 -7.74 4.29 -2.37
CA TRP A 264 -6.73 5.35 -2.21
C TRP A 264 -5.57 5.20 -3.21
N LEU A 265 -5.14 3.97 -3.48
CA LEU A 265 -4.13 3.69 -4.50
C LEU A 265 -4.67 3.91 -5.92
N ALA A 266 -5.86 3.42 -6.24
CA ALA A 266 -6.49 3.56 -7.55
C ALA A 266 -6.65 5.04 -7.93
N ARG A 267 -7.06 5.89 -6.99
CA ARG A 267 -7.11 7.35 -7.13
C ARG A 267 -5.78 8.01 -7.42
N ALA A 268 -4.69 7.42 -6.96
CA ALA A 268 -3.34 7.87 -7.29
C ALA A 268 -2.87 7.32 -8.67
N ASN A 269 -3.84 6.92 -9.50
CA ASN A 269 -3.70 6.53 -10.89
C ASN A 269 -2.81 5.30 -11.09
N LEU A 270 -3.30 4.15 -10.60
CA LEU A 270 -2.69 2.83 -10.85
C LEU A 270 -2.71 2.43 -12.35
N ASP A 271 -3.64 2.99 -13.15
CA ASP A 271 -3.94 2.51 -14.50
C ASP A 271 -3.08 3.13 -15.61
N TYR A 272 -2.63 4.38 -15.50
CA TYR A 272 -1.84 5.04 -16.56
C TYR A 272 -0.38 4.57 -16.64
N VAL A 273 -0.01 3.60 -15.82
CA VAL A 273 1.32 3.03 -15.74
C VAL A 273 1.40 1.95 -16.82
N SER A 274 1.57 2.40 -18.07
CA SER A 274 1.53 1.56 -19.28
C SER A 274 2.63 0.49 -19.37
N ASP A 275 3.64 0.53 -18.49
CA ASP A 275 4.55 -0.61 -18.34
C ASP A 275 4.07 -1.51 -17.18
N THR A 276 3.88 -2.78 -17.50
CA THR A 276 3.54 -3.86 -16.59
C THR A 276 4.18 -3.70 -15.21
N PHE A 277 3.36 -3.69 -14.15
CA PHE A 277 3.84 -3.83 -12.78
C PHE A 277 4.95 -4.89 -12.69
N ASP A 278 6.09 -4.57 -12.08
CA ASP A 278 7.11 -5.56 -11.72
C ASP A 278 6.59 -6.39 -10.54
N LEU A 279 5.75 -7.36 -10.89
CA LEU A 279 5.28 -8.41 -9.99
C LEU A 279 6.38 -9.45 -9.72
N GLY A 280 7.59 -9.22 -10.24
CA GLY A 280 8.74 -10.09 -10.14
C GLY A 280 8.50 -11.45 -10.81
N PRO A 281 9.21 -12.50 -10.36
CA PRO A 281 9.16 -13.82 -10.99
C PRO A 281 7.83 -14.55 -10.80
N ARG A 282 6.86 -13.95 -10.09
CA ARG A 282 5.55 -14.54 -9.79
C ARG A 282 4.38 -13.79 -10.43
N ALA A 283 4.66 -13.00 -11.47
CA ALA A 283 3.67 -12.14 -12.11
C ALA A 283 2.39 -12.87 -12.48
N VAL A 284 2.51 -14.02 -13.13
CA VAL A 284 1.37 -14.83 -13.56
C VAL A 284 0.56 -15.32 -12.37
N GLU A 285 1.20 -15.87 -11.33
CA GLU A 285 0.49 -16.38 -10.15
C GLU A 285 -0.25 -15.26 -9.41
N VAL A 286 0.32 -14.05 -9.40
CA VAL A 286 -0.30 -12.87 -8.79
C VAL A 286 -1.52 -12.41 -9.58
N LYS A 287 -1.40 -12.26 -10.91
CA LYS A 287 -2.51 -11.90 -11.79
C LYS A 287 -3.66 -12.91 -11.65
N LEU A 288 -3.34 -14.20 -11.73
CA LEU A 288 -4.33 -15.28 -11.57
C LEU A 288 -4.97 -15.29 -10.17
N ALA A 289 -4.20 -15.08 -9.09
CA ALA A 289 -4.76 -15.04 -7.75
C ALA A 289 -5.71 -13.84 -7.56
N CYS A 290 -5.37 -12.69 -8.12
CA CYS A 290 -6.24 -11.52 -8.11
C CYS A 290 -7.50 -11.76 -8.97
N LEU A 291 -7.40 -12.34 -10.16
CA LEU A 291 -8.54 -12.75 -11.00
C LEU A 291 -9.46 -13.73 -10.29
N ASP A 292 -8.87 -14.76 -9.70
CA ASP A 292 -9.60 -15.75 -8.94
C ASP A 292 -10.30 -15.08 -7.74
N ALA A 293 -9.70 -14.09 -7.09
CA ALA A 293 -10.30 -13.38 -5.96
C ALA A 293 -11.41 -12.40 -6.36
N VAL A 294 -11.22 -11.60 -7.41
CA VAL A 294 -12.18 -10.56 -7.85
C VAL A 294 -13.39 -11.19 -8.53
N ALA A 295 -13.20 -12.14 -9.45
CA ALA A 295 -14.26 -12.57 -10.37
C ALA A 295 -14.75 -14.01 -10.17
N ILE A 296 -13.95 -14.93 -9.62
CA ILE A 296 -14.28 -16.37 -9.65
C ILE A 296 -14.69 -16.90 -8.27
N SER A 297 -13.90 -16.59 -7.23
CA SER A 297 -14.02 -17.21 -5.91
C SER A 297 -14.99 -16.49 -4.99
N THR A 298 -15.20 -15.19 -5.19
CA THR A 298 -16.13 -14.41 -4.35
C THR A 298 -17.58 -14.72 -4.72
N GLU A 299 -18.46 -14.87 -3.73
CA GLU A 299 -19.88 -15.14 -3.98
C GLU A 299 -20.59 -13.91 -4.54
N ASN A 300 -20.32 -12.73 -3.96
CA ASN A 300 -20.84 -11.44 -4.42
C ASN A 300 -19.69 -10.63 -5.02
N LEU A 301 -19.87 -10.07 -6.22
CA LEU A 301 -18.85 -9.22 -6.83
C LEU A 301 -18.95 -7.81 -6.24
N ASP A 302 -17.81 -7.17 -6.08
CA ASP A 302 -17.72 -5.81 -5.55
C ASP A 302 -17.32 -4.86 -6.69
N PRO A 303 -18.25 -4.03 -7.20
CA PRO A 303 -17.98 -3.15 -8.33
C PRO A 303 -16.83 -2.20 -8.07
N LEU A 304 -16.65 -1.74 -6.83
CA LEU A 304 -15.53 -0.85 -6.49
C LEU A 304 -14.19 -1.57 -6.64
N ILE A 305 -14.09 -2.80 -6.13
CA ILE A 305 -12.86 -3.59 -6.25
C ILE A 305 -12.56 -3.91 -7.73
N ALA A 306 -13.58 -4.30 -8.50
CA ALA A 306 -13.44 -4.57 -9.92
C ALA A 306 -12.98 -3.31 -10.67
N ASN A 307 -13.65 -2.18 -10.44
CA ASN A 307 -13.29 -0.89 -11.02
C ASN A 307 -11.86 -0.44 -10.65
N CYS A 308 -11.39 -0.72 -9.42
CA CYS A 308 -10.02 -0.38 -9.00
C CYS A 308 -8.92 -1.25 -9.63
N LEU A 309 -9.25 -2.42 -10.20
CA LEU A 309 -8.26 -3.42 -10.63
C LEU A 309 -8.35 -3.78 -12.11
N MET A 310 -9.52 -3.59 -12.74
CA MET A 310 -9.87 -4.17 -14.04
C MET A 310 -10.10 -3.12 -15.14
N SER A 311 -9.23 -2.11 -15.27
CA SER A 311 -9.21 -1.22 -16.46
C SER A 311 -9.10 -2.01 -17.78
N SER A 312 -9.66 -1.50 -18.89
CA SER A 312 -9.54 -2.12 -20.22
C SER A 312 -8.09 -2.31 -20.67
N ASP A 313 -7.21 -1.39 -20.28
CA ASP A 313 -5.77 -1.43 -20.56
C ASP A 313 -4.99 -2.08 -19.40
N SER A 314 -5.68 -2.84 -18.54
CA SER A 314 -5.07 -3.39 -17.34
C SER A 314 -4.05 -4.48 -17.68
N TRP A 315 -2.83 -4.28 -17.17
CA TRP A 315 -1.76 -5.26 -16.95
C TRP A 315 -2.23 -6.65 -16.52
N PHE A 316 -3.42 -6.74 -15.93
CA PHE A 316 -4.03 -7.92 -15.36
C PHE A 316 -4.30 -9.05 -16.36
N PHE A 317 -4.64 -8.73 -17.61
CA PHE A 317 -5.01 -9.72 -18.63
C PHE A 317 -3.84 -10.11 -19.55
N GLU A 318 -2.74 -9.37 -19.49
CA GLU A 318 -1.57 -9.57 -20.34
C GLU A 318 -0.69 -10.76 -19.88
N ASP A 319 -0.03 -11.40 -20.84
CA ASP A 319 0.96 -12.46 -20.63
C ASP A 319 0.49 -13.69 -19.82
N LEU A 320 -0.82 -13.93 -19.75
CA LEU A 320 -1.36 -15.11 -19.09
C LEU A 320 -1.18 -16.37 -19.96
N PRO A 321 -0.62 -17.47 -19.40
CA PRO A 321 -0.52 -18.75 -20.11
C PRO A 321 -1.87 -19.19 -20.67
N GLN A 322 -1.86 -19.73 -21.88
CA GLN A 322 -3.09 -20.10 -22.59
C GLN A 322 -3.92 -21.11 -21.78
N ASP A 323 -3.30 -22.14 -21.22
CA ASP A 323 -3.95 -23.14 -20.36
C ASP A 323 -4.59 -22.52 -19.11
N ALA A 324 -3.89 -21.60 -18.45
CA ALA A 324 -4.41 -20.90 -17.29
C ALA A 324 -5.64 -20.03 -17.65
N ARG A 325 -5.61 -19.36 -18.81
CA ARG A 325 -6.76 -18.59 -19.31
C ARG A 325 -7.98 -19.48 -19.57
N HIS A 326 -7.80 -20.58 -20.30
CA HIS A 326 -8.88 -21.53 -20.58
C HIS A 326 -9.52 -22.06 -19.29
N GLU A 327 -8.71 -22.47 -18.30
CA GLU A 327 -9.22 -22.95 -17.02
C GLU A 327 -10.09 -21.90 -16.29
N ARG A 328 -9.77 -20.61 -16.42
CA ARG A 328 -10.57 -19.53 -15.81
C ARG A 328 -11.81 -19.20 -16.62
N LEU A 329 -11.72 -19.23 -17.95
CA LEU A 329 -12.89 -19.05 -18.83
C LEU A 329 -13.96 -20.10 -18.54
N ASP A 330 -13.59 -21.38 -18.40
CA ASP A 330 -14.53 -22.46 -18.06
C ASP A 330 -15.28 -22.14 -16.74
N LYS A 331 -14.54 -21.68 -15.71
CA LYS A 331 -15.12 -21.32 -14.41
C LYS A 331 -16.03 -20.09 -14.48
N LEU A 332 -15.70 -19.12 -15.33
CA LEU A 332 -16.49 -17.90 -15.52
C LEU A 332 -17.79 -18.23 -16.25
N VAL A 333 -17.73 -19.03 -17.31
CA VAL A 333 -18.92 -19.51 -18.04
C VAL A 333 -19.85 -20.29 -17.10
N ASP A 334 -19.31 -21.25 -16.35
CA ASP A 334 -20.07 -22.01 -15.34
C ASP A 334 -20.73 -21.10 -14.29
N ARG A 335 -20.12 -19.95 -14.00
CA ARG A 335 -20.69 -18.96 -13.07
C ARG A 335 -21.79 -18.13 -13.74
N ILE A 336 -21.58 -17.65 -14.96
CA ILE A 336 -22.58 -16.90 -15.74
C ILE A 336 -23.83 -17.77 -15.94
N ASP A 337 -23.68 -19.04 -16.29
CA ASP A 337 -24.78 -19.98 -16.52
C ASP A 337 -25.62 -20.26 -15.27
N ARG A 338 -25.01 -20.20 -14.08
CA ARG A 338 -25.73 -20.28 -12.81
C ARG A 338 -26.57 -19.04 -12.52
N GLY A 339 -26.31 -17.95 -13.23
CA GLY A 339 -26.94 -16.65 -13.04
C GLY A 339 -26.42 -15.90 -11.82
N GLY A 340 -26.88 -14.66 -11.67
CA GLY A 340 -26.49 -13.75 -10.60
C GLY A 340 -27.26 -12.44 -10.68
N GLU A 341 -26.86 -11.45 -9.88
CA GLU A 341 -27.37 -10.09 -10.03
C GLU A 341 -26.89 -9.47 -11.35
N ALA A 342 -27.62 -8.50 -11.91
CA ALA A 342 -27.26 -7.89 -13.19
C ALA A 342 -25.84 -7.28 -13.17
N VAL A 343 -25.48 -6.60 -12.08
CA VAL A 343 -24.16 -6.00 -11.88
C VAL A 343 -23.06 -7.06 -11.87
N ASP A 344 -23.33 -8.24 -11.28
CA ASP A 344 -22.39 -9.34 -11.29
C ASP A 344 -22.14 -9.83 -12.73
N MET A 345 -23.20 -9.88 -13.56
CA MET A 345 -23.09 -10.34 -14.94
C MET A 345 -22.26 -9.39 -15.79
N ASP A 346 -22.34 -8.07 -15.57
CA ASP A 346 -21.52 -7.10 -16.29
C ASP A 346 -20.03 -7.30 -16.01
N ILE A 347 -19.65 -7.45 -14.73
CA ILE A 347 -18.27 -7.75 -14.34
C ILE A 347 -17.79 -9.07 -14.97
N LEU A 348 -18.59 -10.13 -14.88
CA LEU A 348 -18.22 -11.44 -15.41
C LEU A 348 -18.04 -11.42 -16.93
N ARG A 349 -18.96 -10.78 -17.66
CA ARG A 349 -18.90 -10.64 -19.12
C ARG A 349 -17.69 -9.84 -19.56
N PHE A 350 -17.38 -8.75 -18.84
CA PHE A 350 -16.16 -7.97 -19.09
C PHE A 350 -14.92 -8.85 -18.97
N VAL A 351 -14.79 -9.60 -17.88
CA VAL A 351 -13.64 -10.48 -17.67
C VAL A 351 -13.54 -11.56 -18.74
N VAL A 352 -14.67 -12.14 -19.17
CA VAL A 352 -14.70 -13.10 -20.29
C VAL A 352 -14.20 -12.44 -21.58
N THR A 353 -14.71 -11.25 -21.92
CA THR A 353 -14.29 -10.51 -23.11
C THR A 353 -12.78 -10.21 -23.10
N GLN A 354 -12.22 -9.86 -21.94
CA GLN A 354 -10.77 -9.61 -21.81
C GLN A 354 -9.91 -10.87 -21.94
N LEU A 355 -10.40 -12.02 -21.45
CA LEU A 355 -9.65 -13.29 -21.52
C LEU A 355 -9.80 -14.01 -22.86
N ASP A 356 -10.94 -13.86 -23.54
CA ASP A 356 -11.29 -14.52 -24.81
C ASP A 356 -10.86 -13.70 -26.04
N TYR A 357 -9.56 -13.40 -26.13
CA TYR A 357 -8.98 -12.66 -27.26
C TYR A 357 -9.22 -13.34 -28.63
N GLU A 358 -9.44 -14.66 -28.64
CA GLU A 358 -9.71 -15.43 -29.86
C GLU A 358 -11.19 -15.41 -30.28
N GLY A 359 -12.07 -14.87 -29.42
CA GLY A 359 -13.50 -14.65 -29.70
C GLY A 359 -14.31 -15.95 -29.78
N TRP A 360 -13.88 -17.02 -29.11
CA TRP A 360 -14.57 -18.32 -29.17
C TRP A 360 -15.87 -18.35 -28.37
N LEU A 361 -16.00 -17.47 -27.38
CA LEU A 361 -17.12 -17.37 -26.45
C LEU A 361 -17.92 -16.09 -26.68
N GLY A 362 -18.07 -15.66 -27.94
CA GLY A 362 -18.76 -14.41 -28.31
C GLY A 362 -20.20 -14.29 -27.78
N GLU A 363 -20.88 -15.40 -27.51
CA GLU A 363 -22.21 -15.42 -26.88
C GLU A 363 -22.23 -14.99 -25.40
N TYR A 364 -21.07 -15.05 -24.74
CA TYR A 364 -20.86 -14.59 -23.36
C TYR A 364 -20.26 -13.18 -23.30
N HIS A 365 -19.97 -12.55 -24.45
CA HIS A 365 -19.51 -11.17 -24.50
C HIS A 365 -20.69 -10.22 -24.27
N PHE A 366 -20.39 -8.94 -24.05
CA PHE A 366 -21.44 -7.92 -24.13
C PHE A 366 -22.08 -7.93 -25.53
N PRO A 367 -23.40 -7.85 -25.64
CA PRO A 367 -24.03 -7.55 -26.92
C PRO A 367 -23.48 -6.19 -27.36
N TRP A 368 -22.73 -6.17 -28.45
CA TRP A 368 -22.30 -4.92 -29.06
C TRP A 368 -23.59 -4.13 -29.37
N ASP A 369 -23.69 -2.89 -28.89
CA ASP A 369 -24.88 -2.04 -29.01
C ASP A 369 -25.29 -1.70 -30.48
N ASP A 370 -24.70 -2.37 -31.47
CA ASP A 370 -25.00 -2.23 -32.90
C ASP A 370 -26.36 -2.86 -33.32
N GLU A 371 -27.17 -3.39 -32.39
CA GLU A 371 -28.49 -3.98 -32.66
C GLU A 371 -29.70 -3.25 -31.99
N LEU A 372 -29.56 -1.99 -31.57
CA LEU A 372 -30.68 -1.16 -31.07
C LEU A 372 -31.10 -0.01 -32.00
#